data_AF-A0A958STK1-F1
#
_entry.id   AF-A0A958STK1-F1
#
_cell.length_a   1.000
_cell.length_b   1.000
_cell.length_c   1.000
_cell.angle_alpha   90.00
_cell.angle_beta   90.00
_cell.angle_gamma   90.00
#
_symmetry.space_group_name_H-M   'P 1'
#
loop_
_entity.id
_entity.type
_entity.pdbx_description
1 polymer ?
#
loop_
_entity_poly.entity_id
_entity_poly.type
_entity_poly.pdbx_seq_one_letter_code
_entity_poly.pdbx_strand_id
1 'polypeptide(L)'
;MLYLLLVNYFVLEKKTIYTRLFWITQVAVWGMMFSFPFQGYAVVSITFSTLHILCSYVFIFVIWKQIKTKKRISEILLKTSLSFMALSTLGVWLLGPAVGLYGNTSDFYQIAIQFFLHFQFNGWFLFAVMGLFFHILGIKDSVECQVIYWTLLLATLFTFALPINWYFTHETLYWGNAFGVLLQVVAFILFLKIIKPTLHSMLSKASKLEIYLYSVSIFCLSIKVALQLTSLLPDFSQVIYQHRYFVIGFIHLLMLGTVTGFLFAFLMRNQLTRPSSSLSFGVFCFLAGFLLTEMLLFIQGYLYFAELPIMP
;
A
#
# COMPACT_ATOMS: atom_id res chain seq x y z
N MET A 1 7.22 -3.23 10.16
CA MET A 1 8.09 -2.05 9.88
C MET A 1 7.34 -0.73 9.96
N LEU A 2 6.27 -0.52 9.16
CA LEU A 2 5.50 0.73 9.15
C LEU A 2 5.01 1.16 10.55
N TYR A 3 4.42 0.24 11.34
CA TYR A 3 4.02 0.51 12.73
C TYR A 3 5.13 1.17 13.55
N LEU A 4 6.34 0.60 13.53
CA LEU A 4 7.48 1.08 14.31
C LEU A 4 7.95 2.45 13.82
N LEU A 5 7.97 2.67 12.50
CA LEU A 5 8.36 3.95 11.92
C LEU A 5 7.34 5.04 12.26
N LEU A 6 6.04 4.75 12.18
CA LEU A 6 4.99 5.71 12.56
C LEU A 6 5.12 6.13 14.02
N VAL A 7 5.26 5.15 14.94
CA VAL A 7 5.48 5.44 16.35
C VAL A 7 6.77 6.25 16.56
N ASN A 8 7.86 5.89 15.88
CA ASN A 8 9.14 6.57 16.06
C ASN A 8 9.16 8.02 15.56
N TYR A 9 8.51 8.30 14.42
CA TYR A 9 8.54 9.64 13.83
C TYR A 9 7.46 10.57 14.35
N PHE A 10 6.29 10.06 14.72
CA PHE A 10 5.13 10.89 15.05
C PHE A 10 4.76 10.89 16.54
N VAL A 11 5.37 10.03 17.36
CA VAL A 11 5.11 9.97 18.81
C VAL A 11 6.38 10.31 19.59
N LEU A 12 6.34 11.41 20.36
CA LEU A 12 7.47 11.87 21.17
C LEU A 12 7.72 10.96 22.39
N GLU A 13 6.66 10.62 23.12
CA GLU A 13 6.73 9.81 24.34
C GLU A 13 6.24 8.39 24.06
N LYS A 14 7.19 7.47 23.90
CA LYS A 14 6.90 6.06 23.63
C LYS A 14 6.34 5.40 24.88
N LYS A 15 5.02 5.36 24.99
CA LYS A 15 4.30 4.68 26.08
C LYS A 15 4.39 3.15 25.94
N THR A 16 4.36 2.44 27.07
CA THR A 16 4.37 0.98 27.16
C THR A 16 3.24 0.31 26.36
N ILE A 17 2.12 1.03 26.15
CA ILE A 17 0.99 0.59 25.33
C ILE A 17 1.41 0.22 23.90
N TYR A 18 2.34 0.95 23.27
CA TYR A 18 2.78 0.64 21.90
C TYR A 18 3.55 -0.67 21.85
N THR A 19 4.41 -0.94 22.83
CA THR A 19 5.14 -2.20 22.90
C THR A 19 4.21 -3.38 23.16
N ARG A 20 3.25 -3.24 24.10
CA ARG A 20 2.24 -4.28 24.36
C ARG A 20 1.40 -4.56 23.12
N LEU A 21 0.89 -3.49 22.50
CA LEU A 21 0.06 -3.60 21.31
C LEU A 21 0.82 -4.24 20.14
N PHE A 22 2.09 -3.86 19.93
CA PHE A 22 2.94 -4.48 18.93
C PHE A 22 3.02 -6.01 19.11
N TRP A 23 3.33 -6.48 20.32
CA TRP A 23 3.47 -7.92 20.59
C TRP A 23 2.14 -8.67 20.51
N ILE A 24 1.04 -8.09 21.00
CA ILE A 24 -0.29 -8.70 20.84
C ILE A 24 -0.64 -8.83 19.35
N THR A 25 -0.36 -7.79 18.55
CA THR A 25 -0.53 -7.86 17.10
C THR A 25 0.38 -8.93 16.47
N GLN A 26 1.63 -9.11 16.92
CA GLN A 26 2.50 -10.19 16.42
C GLN A 26 1.94 -11.57 16.74
N VAL A 27 1.42 -11.79 17.95
CA VAL A 27 0.74 -13.04 18.32
C VAL A 27 -0.46 -13.29 17.40
N ALA A 28 -1.25 -12.27 17.10
CA ALA A 28 -2.36 -12.40 16.16
C ALA A 28 -1.88 -12.74 14.74
N VAL A 29 -0.79 -12.13 14.26
CA VAL A 29 -0.19 -12.45 12.95
C VAL A 29 0.33 -13.88 12.90
N TRP A 30 1.05 -14.34 13.92
CA TRP A 30 1.52 -15.73 14.00
C TRP A 30 0.35 -16.71 14.07
N GLY A 31 -0.67 -16.38 14.86
CA GLY A 31 -1.91 -17.15 14.92
C GLY A 31 -2.55 -17.30 13.54
N MET A 32 -2.69 -16.20 12.78
CA MET A 32 -3.18 -16.24 11.39
C MET A 32 -2.26 -17.07 10.47
N MET A 33 -0.94 -16.86 10.55
CA MET A 33 0.06 -17.57 9.74
C MET A 33 -0.04 -19.09 9.88
N PHE A 34 -0.28 -19.59 11.10
CA PHE A 34 -0.42 -21.02 11.36
C PHE A 34 -1.84 -21.55 11.25
N SER A 35 -2.89 -20.73 11.32
CA SER A 35 -4.27 -21.23 11.27
C SER A 35 -4.85 -21.21 9.87
N PHE A 36 -4.59 -20.18 9.05
CA PHE A 36 -5.16 -20.09 7.70
C PHE A 36 -4.74 -21.22 6.75
N PRO A 37 -3.46 -21.61 6.64
CA PRO A 37 -3.05 -22.69 5.73
C PRO A 37 -3.64 -24.06 6.09
N PHE A 38 -3.90 -24.30 7.38
CA PHE A 38 -4.33 -25.60 7.88
C PHE A 38 -5.84 -25.72 8.05
N GLN A 39 -6.53 -24.61 8.34
CA GLN A 39 -7.96 -24.62 8.67
C GLN A 39 -8.81 -23.74 7.75
N GLY A 40 -8.20 -22.94 6.86
CA GLY A 40 -8.92 -21.97 6.05
C GLY A 40 -9.67 -20.95 6.92
N TYR A 41 -10.92 -20.65 6.58
CA TYR A 41 -11.79 -19.71 7.29
C TYR A 41 -12.55 -20.37 8.45
N ALA A 42 -11.81 -20.96 9.40
CA ALA A 42 -12.37 -21.59 10.60
C ALA A 42 -12.34 -20.65 11.81
N VAL A 43 -12.96 -21.07 12.91
CA VAL A 43 -13.09 -20.26 14.14
C VAL A 43 -11.75 -19.74 14.66
N VAL A 44 -10.69 -20.55 14.64
CA VAL A 44 -9.36 -20.15 15.15
C VAL A 44 -8.74 -19.04 14.29
N SER A 45 -8.75 -19.19 12.96
CA SER A 45 -8.19 -18.18 12.05
C SER A 45 -9.00 -16.89 12.06
N ILE A 46 -10.32 -17.00 12.14
CA ILE A 46 -11.22 -15.85 12.31
C ILE A 46 -10.92 -15.14 13.64
N THR A 47 -10.76 -15.87 14.74
CA THR A 47 -10.45 -15.29 16.06
C THR A 47 -9.16 -14.46 16.03
N PHE A 48 -8.09 -15.00 15.45
CA PHE A 48 -6.83 -14.26 15.33
C PHE A 48 -6.93 -13.06 14.37
N SER A 49 -7.68 -13.19 13.28
CA SER A 49 -7.96 -12.07 12.35
C SER A 49 -8.76 -10.96 13.03
N THR A 50 -9.80 -11.31 13.78
CA THR A 50 -10.58 -10.37 14.60
C THR A 50 -9.70 -9.68 15.64
N LEU A 51 -8.86 -10.42 16.37
CA LEU A 51 -7.92 -9.84 17.32
C LEU A 51 -6.98 -8.84 16.62
N HIS A 52 -6.47 -9.17 15.43
CA HIS A 52 -5.61 -8.29 14.65
C HIS A 52 -6.33 -6.99 14.24
N ILE A 53 -7.60 -7.07 13.80
CA ILE A 53 -8.43 -5.90 13.47
C ILE A 53 -8.66 -5.02 14.71
N LEU A 54 -9.05 -5.62 15.84
CA LEU A 54 -9.28 -4.88 17.08
C LEU A 54 -7.99 -4.19 17.57
N CYS A 55 -6.84 -4.86 17.49
CA CYS A 55 -5.55 -4.23 17.79
C CYS A 55 -5.26 -3.06 16.86
N SER A 56 -5.63 -3.15 15.58
CA SER A 56 -5.47 -2.06 14.62
C SER A 56 -6.34 -0.85 14.97
N TYR A 57 -7.57 -1.06 15.44
CA TYR A 57 -8.43 0.03 15.92
C TYR A 57 -7.89 0.70 17.19
N VAL A 58 -7.42 -0.10 18.16
CA VAL A 58 -6.74 0.43 19.35
C VAL A 58 -5.51 1.23 18.94
N PHE A 59 -4.73 0.74 17.97
CA PHE A 59 -3.57 1.47 17.45
C PHE A 59 -3.99 2.82 16.87
N ILE A 60 -5.00 2.84 16.00
CA ILE A 60 -5.56 4.08 15.42
C ILE A 60 -5.93 5.06 16.52
N PHE A 61 -6.74 4.63 17.49
CA PHE A 61 -7.20 5.50 18.56
C PHE A 61 -6.05 6.10 19.38
N VAL A 62 -5.06 5.27 19.72
CA VAL A 62 -3.93 5.69 20.56
C VAL A 62 -2.98 6.61 19.79
N ILE A 63 -2.60 6.26 18.56
CA ILE A 63 -1.69 7.06 17.75
C ILE A 63 -2.34 8.38 17.32
N TRP A 64 -3.62 8.37 16.93
CA TRP A 64 -4.32 9.58 16.46
C TRP A 64 -4.25 10.74 17.45
N LYS A 65 -4.36 10.44 18.74
CA LYS A 65 -4.29 11.42 19.83
C LYS A 65 -2.86 11.90 20.12
N GLN A 66 -1.85 11.16 19.68
CA GLN A 66 -0.45 11.37 20.03
C GLN A 66 0.41 11.80 18.84
N ILE A 67 -0.15 11.87 17.63
CA ILE A 67 0.53 12.44 16.46
C ILE A 67 0.95 13.87 16.81
N LYS A 68 2.26 14.10 16.87
CA LYS A 68 2.88 15.41 17.05
C LYS A 68 3.79 15.69 15.88
N THR A 69 3.33 16.53 14.96
CA THR A 69 4.15 17.05 13.86
C THR A 69 3.84 18.53 13.68
N LYS A 70 4.86 19.34 13.38
CA LYS A 70 4.66 20.75 13.01
C LYS A 70 4.24 20.92 11.55
N LYS A 71 4.22 19.83 10.77
CA LYS A 71 3.91 19.80 9.34
C LYS A 71 2.49 19.30 9.14
N ARG A 72 1.59 20.18 8.70
CA ARG A 72 0.17 19.89 8.57
C ARG A 72 -0.11 18.82 7.51
N ILE A 73 0.60 18.86 6.38
CA ILE A 73 0.41 17.89 5.29
C ILE A 73 0.73 16.47 5.73
N SER A 74 1.85 16.27 6.44
CA SER A 74 2.21 14.95 6.98
C SER A 74 1.19 14.45 7.99
N GLU A 75 0.66 15.34 8.82
CA GLU A 75 -0.40 15.01 9.78
C GLU A 75 -1.68 14.55 9.09
N ILE A 76 -2.13 15.31 8.09
CA ILE A 76 -3.37 15.02 7.37
C ILE A 76 -3.24 13.72 6.58
N LEU A 77 -2.10 13.49 5.90
CA LEU A 77 -1.84 12.24 5.19
C LEU A 77 -1.85 11.03 6.15
N LEU A 78 -1.23 11.17 7.32
CA LEU A 78 -1.19 10.10 8.33
C LEU A 78 -2.58 9.83 8.95
N LYS A 79 -3.34 10.87 9.27
CA LYS A 79 -4.72 10.72 9.77
C LYS A 79 -5.59 10.05 8.71
N THR A 80 -5.47 10.48 7.46
CA THR A 80 -6.21 9.90 6.33
C THR A 80 -5.85 8.44 6.11
N SER A 81 -4.56 8.09 6.22
CA SER A 81 -4.15 6.68 6.13
C SER A 81 -4.81 5.84 7.22
N LEU A 82 -4.75 6.28 8.49
CA LEU A 82 -5.39 5.60 9.63
C LEU A 82 -6.90 5.44 9.42
N SER A 83 -7.57 6.45 8.87
CA SER A 83 -8.98 6.35 8.47
C SER A 83 -9.20 5.29 7.40
N PHE A 84 -8.34 5.22 6.37
CA PHE A 84 -8.43 4.18 5.35
C PHE A 84 -8.15 2.78 5.88
N MET A 85 -7.28 2.62 6.88
CA MET A 85 -7.10 1.33 7.55
C MET A 85 -8.36 0.90 8.30
N ALA A 86 -9.05 1.83 8.96
CA ALA A 86 -10.33 1.50 9.57
C ALA A 86 -11.37 1.17 8.50
N LEU A 87 -11.48 2.01 7.46
CA LEU A 87 -12.44 1.84 6.38
C LEU A 87 -12.29 0.50 5.68
N SER A 88 -11.06 0.13 5.29
CA SER A 88 -10.79 -1.11 4.54
C SER A 88 -11.32 -2.35 5.25
N THR A 89 -11.29 -2.38 6.59
CA THR A 89 -11.78 -3.52 7.38
C THR A 89 -13.26 -3.80 7.20
N LEU A 90 -14.08 -2.85 6.73
CA LEU A 90 -15.47 -3.12 6.38
C LEU A 90 -15.58 -4.24 5.34
N GLY A 91 -14.66 -4.31 4.37
CA GLY A 91 -14.60 -5.41 3.40
C GLY A 91 -14.42 -6.77 4.09
N VAL A 92 -13.58 -6.84 5.12
CA VAL A 92 -13.34 -8.09 5.88
C VAL A 92 -14.55 -8.47 6.72
N TRP A 93 -15.18 -7.50 7.39
CA TRP A 93 -16.39 -7.74 8.17
C TRP A 93 -17.57 -8.23 7.32
N LEU A 94 -17.61 -7.82 6.05
CA LEU A 94 -18.63 -8.27 5.09
C LEU A 94 -18.39 -9.69 4.57
N LEU A 95 -17.19 -10.29 4.72
CA LEU A 95 -16.90 -11.62 4.18
C LEU A 95 -17.77 -12.71 4.82
N GLY A 96 -17.96 -12.69 6.13
CA GLY A 96 -18.80 -13.67 6.84
C GLY A 96 -20.25 -13.65 6.32
N PRO A 97 -20.93 -12.48 6.36
CA PRO A 97 -22.25 -12.31 5.76
C PRO A 97 -22.31 -12.64 4.27
N ALA A 98 -21.29 -12.26 3.48
CA ALA A 98 -21.25 -12.53 2.05
C ALA A 98 -21.28 -14.04 1.76
N VAL A 99 -20.45 -14.81 2.47
CA VAL A 99 -20.43 -16.28 2.34
C VAL A 99 -21.75 -16.88 2.81
N GLY A 100 -22.29 -16.43 3.95
CA GLY A 100 -23.51 -16.99 4.52
C GLY A 100 -24.78 -16.70 3.72
N LEU A 101 -24.87 -15.53 3.07
CA LEU A 101 -26.06 -15.11 2.33
C LEU A 101 -25.98 -15.41 0.83
N TYR A 102 -24.80 -15.26 0.22
CA TYR A 102 -24.63 -15.29 -1.23
C TYR A 102 -23.61 -16.33 -1.72
N GLY A 103 -22.88 -16.98 -0.82
CA GLY A 103 -21.82 -17.93 -1.16
C GLY A 103 -20.47 -17.26 -1.46
N ASN A 104 -19.40 -18.06 -1.37
CA ASN A 104 -18.01 -17.62 -1.55
C ASN A 104 -17.59 -17.44 -3.02
N THR A 105 -18.47 -17.73 -3.98
CA THR A 105 -18.29 -17.48 -5.41
C THR A 105 -19.06 -16.27 -5.91
N SER A 106 -19.80 -15.58 -5.03
CA SER A 106 -20.59 -14.41 -5.42
C SER A 106 -19.73 -13.19 -5.77
N ASP A 107 -20.23 -12.37 -6.68
CA ASP A 107 -19.63 -11.07 -7.01
C ASP A 107 -19.52 -10.17 -5.77
N PHE A 108 -20.52 -10.21 -4.88
CA PHE A 108 -20.49 -9.46 -3.62
C PHE A 108 -19.31 -9.88 -2.73
N TYR A 109 -19.05 -11.18 -2.60
CA TYR A 109 -17.89 -11.69 -1.86
C TYR A 109 -16.57 -11.20 -2.49
N GLN A 110 -16.45 -11.25 -3.81
CA GLN A 110 -15.24 -10.78 -4.50
C GLN A 110 -15.04 -9.27 -4.38
N ILE A 111 -16.10 -8.47 -4.51
CA ILE A 111 -16.07 -7.02 -4.33
C ILE A 111 -15.66 -6.66 -2.89
N ALA A 112 -16.12 -7.41 -1.87
CA ALA A 112 -15.73 -7.19 -0.49
C ALA A 112 -14.22 -7.41 -0.27
N ILE A 113 -13.64 -8.43 -0.90
CA ILE A 113 -12.18 -8.65 -0.92
C ILE A 113 -11.48 -7.48 -1.60
N GLN A 114 -11.94 -7.07 -2.79
CA GLN A 114 -11.34 -5.96 -3.54
C GLN A 114 -11.45 -4.64 -2.79
N PHE A 115 -12.54 -4.40 -2.07
CA PHE A 115 -12.72 -3.23 -1.21
C PHE A 115 -11.64 -3.19 -0.12
N PHE A 116 -11.42 -4.32 0.56
CA PHE A 116 -10.35 -4.41 1.55
C PHE A 116 -8.99 -4.13 0.91
N LEU A 117 -8.62 -4.84 -0.16
CA LEU A 117 -7.32 -4.70 -0.81
C LEU A 117 -7.07 -3.28 -1.34
N HIS A 118 -8.06 -2.69 -2.01
CA HIS A 118 -7.95 -1.36 -2.61
C HIS A 118 -7.67 -0.28 -1.57
N PHE A 119 -8.51 -0.20 -0.53
CA PHE A 119 -8.33 0.80 0.53
C PHE A 119 -7.16 0.48 1.46
N GLN A 120 -6.73 -0.78 1.54
CA GLN A 120 -5.52 -1.13 2.27
C GLN A 120 -4.26 -0.66 1.53
N PHE A 121 -4.16 -0.91 0.22
CA PHE A 121 -2.96 -0.60 -0.56
C PHE A 121 -2.90 0.88 -0.97
N ASN A 122 -3.93 1.38 -1.66
CA ASN A 122 -3.96 2.75 -2.16
C ASN A 122 -4.34 3.77 -1.07
N GLY A 123 -5.10 3.36 -0.05
CA GLY A 123 -5.48 4.19 1.08
C GLY A 123 -4.46 4.12 2.21
N TRP A 124 -4.50 3.05 3.01
CA TRP A 124 -3.67 2.91 4.22
C TRP A 124 -2.17 2.98 3.91
N PHE A 125 -1.62 2.06 3.13
CA PHE A 125 -0.17 1.96 2.97
C PHE A 125 0.42 3.14 2.20
N LEU A 126 -0.17 3.51 1.06
CA LEU A 126 0.36 4.59 0.23
C LEU A 126 0.32 5.94 0.96
N PHE A 127 -0.80 6.31 1.61
CA PHE A 127 -0.87 7.57 2.36
C PHE A 127 0.07 7.57 3.56
N ALA A 128 0.21 6.45 4.28
CA ALA A 128 1.12 6.37 5.42
C ALA A 128 2.58 6.57 4.98
N VAL A 129 3.00 5.93 3.88
CA VAL A 129 4.34 6.09 3.31
C VAL A 129 4.56 7.51 2.80
N MET A 130 3.59 8.12 2.10
CA MET A 130 3.70 9.51 1.64
C MET A 130 3.76 10.50 2.79
N GLY A 131 2.92 10.34 3.82
CA GLY A 131 2.92 11.18 5.02
C GLY A 131 4.25 11.11 5.76
N LEU A 132 4.79 9.90 5.91
CA LEU A 132 6.12 9.66 6.50
C LEU A 132 7.24 10.26 5.65
N PHE A 133 7.19 10.10 4.32
CA PHE A 133 8.19 10.64 3.42
C PHE A 133 8.22 12.17 3.45
N PHE A 134 7.06 12.81 3.42
CA PHE A 134 6.94 14.27 3.52
C PHE A 134 7.47 14.79 4.86
N HIS A 135 7.24 14.03 5.94
CA HIS A 135 7.77 14.36 7.25
C HIS A 135 9.31 14.28 7.27
N ILE A 136 9.88 13.19 6.74
CA ILE A 136 11.34 12.97 6.67
C ILE A 136 12.02 14.02 5.81
N LEU A 137 11.43 14.37 4.66
CA LEU A 137 11.94 15.44 3.78
C LEU A 137 11.73 16.85 4.35
N GLY A 138 10.97 16.98 5.45
CA GLY A 138 10.67 18.27 6.06
C GLY A 138 9.87 19.22 5.16
N ILE A 139 9.06 18.67 4.24
CA ILE A 139 8.23 19.44 3.29
C ILE A 139 7.42 20.47 4.06
N LYS A 140 7.44 21.72 3.59
CA LYS A 140 6.64 22.80 4.17
C LYS A 140 5.25 22.75 3.53
N ASP A 141 4.24 23.12 4.30
CA ASP A 141 2.88 23.21 3.80
C ASP A 141 2.80 24.27 2.70
N SER A 142 2.22 23.90 1.56
CA SER A 142 1.99 24.76 0.40
C SER A 142 0.64 24.47 -0.24
N VAL A 143 0.21 25.32 -1.17
CA VAL A 143 -1.04 25.09 -1.94
C VAL A 143 -0.94 23.79 -2.73
N GLU A 144 0.20 23.51 -3.36
CA GLU A 144 0.44 22.29 -4.12
C GLU A 144 0.35 21.04 -3.23
N CYS A 145 0.80 21.12 -1.97
CA CYS A 145 0.63 20.02 -1.01
C CYS A 145 -0.86 19.72 -0.75
N GLN A 146 -1.70 20.75 -0.66
CA GLN A 146 -3.16 20.57 -0.50
C GLN A 146 -3.77 19.97 -1.77
N VAL A 147 -3.33 20.41 -2.95
CA VAL A 147 -3.78 19.83 -4.23
C VAL A 147 -3.40 18.36 -4.30
N ILE A 148 -2.15 17.99 -3.97
CA ILE A 148 -1.72 16.58 -3.91
C ILE A 148 -2.62 15.78 -2.98
N TYR A 149 -2.89 16.30 -1.77
CA TYR A 149 -3.73 15.60 -0.81
C TYR A 149 -5.14 15.31 -1.35
N TRP A 150 -5.84 16.35 -1.84
CA TRP A 150 -7.22 16.19 -2.33
C TRP A 150 -7.29 15.35 -3.60
N THR A 151 -6.37 15.56 -4.54
CA THR A 151 -6.33 14.76 -5.77
C THR A 151 -6.03 13.29 -5.47
N LEU A 152 -5.12 12.98 -4.56
CA LEU A 152 -4.83 11.60 -4.14
C LEU A 152 -6.00 10.97 -3.38
N LEU A 153 -6.67 11.71 -2.49
CA LEU A 153 -7.84 11.25 -1.74
C LEU A 153 -8.98 10.89 -2.68
N LEU A 154 -9.34 11.82 -3.56
CA LEU A 154 -10.40 11.62 -4.55
C LEU A 154 -10.01 10.51 -5.53
N ALA A 155 -8.76 10.48 -6.02
CA ALA A 155 -8.27 9.38 -6.86
C ALA A 155 -8.48 8.02 -6.19
N THR A 156 -8.15 7.89 -4.91
CA THR A 156 -8.32 6.64 -4.16
C THR A 156 -9.78 6.23 -4.06
N LEU A 157 -10.70 7.17 -3.84
CA LEU A 157 -12.14 6.86 -3.80
C LEU A 157 -12.68 6.46 -5.17
N PHE A 158 -12.34 7.22 -6.22
CA PHE A 158 -12.86 7.00 -7.57
C PHE A 158 -12.26 5.77 -8.27
N THR A 159 -10.98 5.46 -8.06
CA THR A 159 -10.34 4.27 -8.65
C THR A 159 -10.84 2.95 -8.06
N PHE A 160 -11.58 2.96 -6.94
CA PHE A 160 -12.28 1.77 -6.47
C PHE A 160 -13.37 1.30 -7.45
N ALA A 161 -13.83 2.18 -8.33
CA ALA A 161 -14.79 1.83 -9.37
C ALA A 161 -14.23 0.77 -10.33
N LEU A 162 -12.91 0.68 -10.55
CA LEU A 162 -12.31 -0.33 -11.43
C LEU A 162 -12.53 -1.76 -10.89
N PRO A 163 -12.14 -2.10 -9.65
CA PRO A 163 -12.44 -3.43 -9.12
C PRO A 163 -13.93 -3.79 -9.08
N ILE A 164 -14.82 -2.80 -8.90
CA ILE A 164 -16.27 -3.05 -8.99
C ILE A 164 -16.66 -3.36 -10.43
N ASN A 165 -16.15 -2.60 -11.40
CA ASN A 165 -16.47 -2.74 -12.82
C ASN A 165 -16.05 -4.08 -13.43
N TRP A 166 -15.13 -4.81 -12.78
CA TRP A 166 -14.79 -6.19 -13.15
C TRP A 166 -15.93 -7.20 -12.93
N TYR A 167 -16.81 -6.93 -11.97
CA TYR A 167 -17.95 -7.80 -11.63
C TYR A 167 -19.29 -7.20 -12.06
N PHE A 168 -19.42 -5.87 -12.00
CA PHE A 168 -20.61 -5.15 -12.41
C PHE A 168 -20.26 -4.12 -13.48
N THR A 169 -20.30 -4.52 -14.75
CA THR A 169 -19.92 -3.66 -15.88
C THR A 169 -20.94 -2.55 -16.09
N HIS A 170 -20.59 -1.32 -15.73
CA HIS A 170 -21.46 -0.16 -15.87
C HIS A 170 -20.66 1.08 -16.28
N GLU A 171 -21.16 1.87 -17.24
CA GLU A 171 -20.42 3.01 -17.80
C GLU A 171 -20.05 4.06 -16.75
N THR A 172 -20.91 4.29 -15.76
CA THR A 172 -20.63 5.23 -14.66
C THR A 172 -19.40 4.81 -13.84
N LEU A 173 -19.16 3.51 -13.67
CA LEU A 173 -17.99 3.00 -12.96
C LEU A 173 -16.73 3.15 -13.81
N TYR A 174 -16.82 2.94 -15.12
CA TYR A 174 -15.73 3.22 -16.04
C TYR A 174 -15.31 4.69 -15.99
N TRP A 175 -16.26 5.62 -16.15
CA TRP A 175 -15.97 7.06 -16.09
C TRP A 175 -15.50 7.51 -14.71
N GLY A 176 -16.06 6.93 -13.64
CA GLY A 176 -15.58 7.13 -12.27
C GLY A 176 -14.12 6.73 -12.11
N ASN A 177 -13.75 5.52 -12.56
CA ASN A 177 -12.35 5.09 -12.55
C ASN A 177 -11.48 6.03 -13.39
N ALA A 178 -11.89 6.36 -14.61
CA ALA A 178 -11.13 7.20 -15.50
C ALA A 178 -10.79 8.56 -14.88
N PHE A 179 -11.78 9.20 -14.24
CA PHE A 179 -11.58 10.43 -13.48
C PHE A 179 -10.58 10.23 -12.33
N GLY A 180 -10.72 9.14 -11.57
CA GLY A 180 -9.78 8.79 -10.50
C GLY A 180 -8.34 8.61 -10.97
N VAL A 181 -8.13 7.94 -12.11
CA VAL A 181 -6.79 7.74 -12.70
C VAL A 181 -6.17 9.08 -13.12
N LEU A 182 -6.94 9.99 -13.73
CA LEU A 182 -6.45 11.32 -14.10
C LEU A 182 -6.04 12.15 -12.87
N LEU A 183 -6.86 12.12 -11.81
CA LEU A 183 -6.51 12.76 -10.54
C LEU A 183 -5.23 12.19 -9.93
N GLN A 184 -5.03 10.86 -10.02
CA GLN A 184 -3.81 10.21 -9.55
C GLN A 184 -2.58 10.69 -10.31
N VAL A 185 -2.67 10.87 -11.63
CA VAL A 185 -1.57 11.40 -12.45
C VAL A 185 -1.22 12.83 -12.02
N VAL A 186 -2.22 13.69 -11.82
CA VAL A 186 -2.00 15.06 -11.32
C VAL A 186 -1.30 15.05 -9.97
N ALA A 187 -1.79 14.23 -9.03
CA ALA A 187 -1.17 14.06 -7.70
C ALA A 187 0.29 13.64 -7.82
N PHE A 188 0.59 12.69 -8.71
CA PHE A 188 1.92 12.13 -8.90
C PHE A 188 2.90 13.13 -9.53
N ILE A 189 2.49 13.87 -10.56
CA ILE A 189 3.34 14.90 -11.19
C ILE A 189 3.70 15.98 -10.17
N LEU A 190 2.72 16.46 -9.41
CA LEU A 190 2.96 17.46 -8.35
C LEU A 190 3.83 16.90 -7.23
N PHE A 191 3.62 15.64 -6.84
CA PHE A 191 4.47 14.94 -5.87
C PHE A 191 5.94 14.96 -6.30
N LEU A 192 6.24 14.51 -7.53
CA LEU A 192 7.62 14.52 -8.04
C LEU A 192 8.22 15.94 -8.07
N LYS A 193 7.43 16.94 -8.47
CA LYS A 193 7.86 18.35 -8.50
C LYS A 193 8.26 18.86 -7.10
N ILE A 194 7.45 18.57 -6.08
CA ILE A 194 7.68 19.07 -4.71
C ILE A 194 8.85 18.35 -4.04
N ILE A 195 8.97 17.04 -4.20
CA ILE A 195 10.03 16.28 -3.51
C ILE A 195 11.41 16.50 -4.14
N LYS A 196 11.50 16.77 -5.45
CA LYS A 196 12.77 16.82 -6.19
C LYS A 196 13.87 17.67 -5.51
N PRO A 197 13.64 18.94 -5.13
CA PRO A 197 14.70 19.76 -4.54
C PRO A 197 15.15 19.26 -3.16
N THR A 198 14.22 18.88 -2.28
CA THR A 198 14.53 18.42 -0.92
C THR A 198 15.13 17.02 -0.94
N LEU A 199 14.63 16.13 -1.81
CA LEU A 199 15.16 14.80 -2.03
C LEU A 199 16.60 14.86 -2.55
N HIS A 200 16.89 15.70 -3.55
CA HIS A 200 18.25 15.86 -4.07
C HIS A 200 19.23 16.32 -2.97
N SER A 201 18.83 17.31 -2.17
CA SER A 201 19.63 17.80 -1.03
C SER A 201 19.83 16.71 0.05
N MET A 202 18.81 15.88 0.29
CA MET A 202 18.87 14.78 1.25
C MET A 202 19.79 13.65 0.78
N LEU A 203 19.72 13.31 -0.51
CA LEU A 203 20.44 12.19 -1.12
C LEU A 203 21.92 12.49 -1.38
N SER A 204 22.32 13.76 -1.52
CA SER A 204 23.74 14.12 -1.65
C SER A 204 24.59 13.74 -0.44
N LYS A 205 23.94 13.49 0.71
CA LYS A 205 24.55 13.03 1.97
C LYS A 205 24.21 11.58 2.31
N ALA A 206 23.48 10.89 1.43
CA ALA A 206 22.99 9.54 1.67
C ALA A 206 24.00 8.47 1.24
N SER A 207 23.84 7.26 1.77
CA SER A 207 24.59 6.10 1.28
C SER A 207 24.11 5.67 -0.12
N LYS A 208 24.96 4.95 -0.87
CA LYS A 208 24.58 4.40 -2.19
C LYS A 208 23.33 3.52 -2.13
N LEU A 209 23.21 2.71 -1.09
CA LEU A 209 22.05 1.84 -0.89
C LEU A 209 20.77 2.64 -0.64
N GLU A 210 20.84 3.69 0.18
CA GLU A 210 19.70 4.59 0.43
C GLU A 210 19.25 5.28 -0.86
N ILE A 211 20.18 5.80 -1.67
CA ILE A 211 19.88 6.38 -3.00
C ILE A 211 19.18 5.37 -3.89
N TYR A 212 19.69 4.14 -3.95
CA TYR A 212 19.10 3.07 -4.75
C TYR A 212 17.67 2.73 -4.30
N LEU A 213 17.44 2.58 -2.99
CA LEU A 213 16.12 2.30 -2.42
C LEU A 213 15.09 3.39 -2.76
N TYR A 214 15.44 4.67 -2.56
CA TYR A 214 14.55 5.76 -2.96
C TYR A 214 14.27 5.77 -4.47
N SER A 215 15.31 5.54 -5.28
CA SER A 215 15.19 5.53 -6.74
C SER A 215 14.27 4.40 -7.21
N VAL A 216 14.47 3.18 -6.72
CA VAL A 216 13.61 2.02 -7.03
C VAL A 216 12.18 2.28 -6.57
N SER A 217 11.97 2.81 -5.36
CA SER A 217 10.62 3.05 -4.83
C SER A 217 9.83 4.07 -5.67
N ILE A 218 10.48 5.16 -6.07
CA ILE A 218 9.90 6.19 -6.94
C ILE A 218 9.70 5.66 -8.37
N PHE A 219 10.62 4.85 -8.87
CA PHE A 219 10.49 4.20 -10.17
C PHE A 219 9.30 3.24 -10.22
N CYS A 220 9.16 2.35 -9.22
CA CYS A 220 8.02 1.46 -9.10
C CYS A 220 6.70 2.24 -8.96
N LEU A 221 6.70 3.37 -8.23
CA LEU A 221 5.52 4.22 -8.12
C LEU A 221 5.17 4.87 -9.48
N SER A 222 6.17 5.28 -10.25
CA SER A 222 5.99 5.77 -11.63
C SER A 222 5.34 4.70 -12.51
N ILE A 223 5.86 3.47 -12.46
CA ILE A 223 5.30 2.34 -13.22
C ILE A 223 3.87 2.07 -12.77
N LYS A 224 3.57 2.08 -11.46
CA LYS A 224 2.21 1.90 -10.94
C LYS A 224 1.24 2.91 -11.55
N VAL A 225 1.63 4.19 -11.60
CA VAL A 225 0.80 5.25 -12.20
C VAL A 225 0.64 5.05 -13.71
N ALA A 226 1.72 4.67 -14.41
CA ALA A 226 1.68 4.38 -15.85
C ALA A 226 0.81 3.17 -16.19
N LEU A 227 0.93 2.07 -15.44
CA LEU A 227 0.08 0.89 -15.62
C LEU A 227 -1.39 1.20 -15.33
N GLN A 228 -1.68 2.08 -14.37
CA GLN A 228 -3.07 2.42 -14.09
C GLN A 228 -3.73 3.25 -15.21
N LEU A 229 -2.95 3.95 -16.04
CA LEU A 229 -3.45 4.59 -17.26
C LEU A 229 -3.93 3.59 -18.31
N THR A 230 -3.41 2.37 -18.34
CA THR A 230 -3.87 1.36 -19.30
C THR A 230 -5.30 0.90 -18.99
N SER A 231 -5.78 1.08 -17.75
CA SER A 231 -7.19 0.81 -17.39
C SER A 231 -8.19 1.77 -18.05
N LEU A 232 -7.72 2.85 -18.69
CA LEU A 232 -8.52 3.72 -19.53
C LEU A 232 -8.83 3.12 -20.91
N LEU A 233 -8.17 2.02 -21.28
CA LEU A 233 -8.42 1.28 -22.51
C LEU A 233 -9.35 0.09 -22.18
N PRO A 234 -10.63 0.10 -22.60
CA PRO A 234 -11.60 -0.92 -22.22
C PRO A 234 -11.14 -2.35 -22.55
N ASP A 235 -10.56 -2.53 -23.74
CA ASP A 235 -10.08 -3.84 -24.22
C ASP A 235 -8.95 -4.40 -23.34
N PHE A 236 -8.06 -3.53 -22.86
CA PHE A 236 -6.94 -3.93 -22.01
C PHE A 236 -7.37 -4.22 -20.56
N SER A 237 -8.41 -3.54 -20.08
CA SER A 237 -8.96 -3.76 -18.73
C SER A 237 -9.55 -5.17 -18.56
N GLN A 238 -10.22 -5.70 -19.59
CA GLN A 238 -10.73 -7.07 -19.57
C GLN A 238 -9.60 -8.11 -19.55
N VAL A 239 -8.55 -7.90 -20.34
CA VAL A 239 -7.34 -8.75 -20.36
C VAL A 239 -6.67 -8.79 -18.98
N ILE A 240 -6.53 -7.63 -18.31
CA ILE A 240 -5.94 -7.58 -16.96
C ILE A 240 -6.77 -8.39 -15.96
N TYR A 241 -8.11 -8.28 -16.00
CA TYR A 241 -8.96 -9.01 -15.07
C TYR A 241 -8.90 -10.53 -15.30
N GLN A 242 -8.91 -10.97 -16.56
CA GLN A 242 -8.82 -12.38 -16.91
C GLN A 242 -7.45 -12.99 -16.54
N HIS A 243 -6.39 -12.19 -16.48
CA HIS A 243 -5.04 -12.65 -16.13
C HIS A 243 -4.61 -12.19 -14.75
N ARG A 244 -4.84 -13.09 -13.79
CA ARG A 244 -4.44 -12.92 -12.40
C ARG A 244 -2.97 -12.53 -12.24
N TYR A 245 -2.07 -12.95 -13.13
CA TYR A 245 -0.64 -12.59 -13.06
C TYR A 245 -0.37 -11.10 -13.21
N PHE A 246 -1.12 -10.36 -14.05
CA PHE A 246 -0.96 -8.91 -14.16
C PHE A 246 -1.43 -8.20 -12.89
N VAL A 247 -2.55 -8.64 -12.32
CA VAL A 247 -3.04 -8.10 -11.03
C VAL A 247 -2.06 -8.41 -9.90
N ILE A 248 -1.53 -9.63 -9.85
CA ILE A 248 -0.53 -10.05 -8.86
C ILE A 248 0.75 -9.21 -9.00
N GLY A 249 1.29 -9.06 -10.21
CA GLY A 249 2.46 -8.19 -10.47
C GLY A 249 2.20 -6.75 -10.03
N PHE A 250 1.05 -6.17 -10.39
CA PHE A 250 0.69 -4.82 -9.94
C PHE A 250 0.69 -4.68 -8.40
N ILE A 251 0.18 -5.69 -7.68
CA ILE A 251 0.22 -5.70 -6.21
C ILE A 251 1.67 -5.80 -5.71
N HIS A 252 2.51 -6.65 -6.31
CA HIS A 252 3.93 -6.79 -5.95
C HIS A 252 4.71 -5.50 -6.18
N LEU A 253 4.53 -4.87 -7.34
CA LEU A 253 5.09 -3.57 -7.68
C LEU A 253 4.77 -2.50 -6.63
N LEU A 254 3.50 -2.40 -6.22
CA LEU A 254 3.07 -1.41 -5.22
C LEU A 254 3.57 -1.76 -3.81
N MET A 255 3.39 -3.01 -3.37
CA MET A 255 3.66 -3.40 -1.98
C MET A 255 5.14 -3.67 -1.71
N LEU A 256 5.83 -4.37 -2.60
CA LEU A 256 7.26 -4.70 -2.46
C LEU A 256 8.13 -3.58 -3.04
N GLY A 257 7.86 -3.17 -4.28
CA GLY A 257 8.65 -2.14 -4.97
C GLY A 257 8.53 -0.76 -4.31
N THR A 258 7.30 -0.25 -4.19
CA THR A 258 7.06 1.10 -3.64
C THR A 258 7.03 1.12 -2.12
N VAL A 259 6.06 0.46 -1.48
CA VAL A 259 5.83 0.58 -0.02
C VAL A 259 7.03 0.04 0.75
N THR A 260 7.44 -1.20 0.50
CA THR A 260 8.55 -1.81 1.24
C THR A 260 9.89 -1.15 0.90
N GLY A 261 10.12 -0.79 -0.37
CA GLY A 261 11.29 0.00 -0.79
C GLY A 261 11.43 1.30 0.01
N PHE A 262 10.35 2.09 0.14
CA PHE A 262 10.36 3.31 0.94
C PHE A 262 10.61 3.02 2.42
N LEU A 263 9.97 1.98 2.97
CA LEU A 263 10.15 1.63 4.38
C LEU A 263 11.61 1.21 4.67
N PHE A 264 12.28 0.51 3.76
CA PHE A 264 13.72 0.22 3.89
C PHE A 264 14.55 1.50 3.77
N ALA A 265 14.22 2.39 2.85
CA ALA A 265 14.90 3.68 2.73
C ALA A 265 14.80 4.50 4.02
N PHE A 266 13.62 4.56 4.63
CA PHE A 266 13.39 5.23 5.91
C PHE A 266 14.15 4.55 7.05
N LEU A 267 14.22 3.21 7.05
CA LEU A 267 14.97 2.46 8.04
C LEU A 267 16.47 2.77 7.96
N MET A 268 17.05 2.84 6.75
CA MET A 268 18.47 3.19 6.56
C MET A 268 18.79 4.61 7.02
N ARG A 269 17.85 5.54 6.84
CA ARG A 269 18.00 6.93 7.27
C ARG A 269 17.92 7.09 8.79
N ASN A 270 17.09 6.28 9.42
CA ASN A 270 16.75 6.41 10.83
C ASN A 270 17.82 5.75 11.71
N GLN A 271 17.99 6.27 12.93
CA GLN A 271 18.91 5.71 13.93
C GLN A 271 18.39 4.42 14.57
N LEU A 272 17.22 3.92 14.16
CA LEU A 272 16.63 2.68 14.68
C LEU A 272 17.48 1.44 14.37
N THR A 273 18.26 1.47 13.29
CA THR A 273 19.17 0.40 12.91
C THR A 273 20.55 0.96 12.64
N ARG A 274 21.59 0.28 13.15
CA ARG A 274 22.96 0.58 12.73
C ARG A 274 23.19 -0.04 11.35
N PRO A 275 23.70 0.72 10.37
CA PRO A 275 24.04 0.15 9.08
C PRO A 275 25.09 -0.97 9.29
N SER A 276 24.80 -2.15 8.76
CA SER A 276 25.66 -3.32 8.86
C SER A 276 25.70 -4.03 7.50
N SER A 277 26.79 -4.76 7.23
CA SER A 277 26.92 -5.52 5.98
C SER A 277 25.82 -6.57 5.82
N SER A 278 25.35 -7.16 6.93
CA SER A 278 24.23 -8.10 6.94
C SER A 278 22.91 -7.45 6.54
N LEU A 279 22.63 -6.24 7.03
CA LEU A 279 21.42 -5.49 6.66
C LEU A 279 21.44 -5.11 5.17
N SER A 280 22.58 -4.61 4.68
CA SER A 280 22.75 -4.28 3.26
C SER A 280 22.60 -5.51 2.36
N PHE A 281 23.16 -6.65 2.76
CA PHE A 281 23.00 -7.92 2.04
C PHE A 281 21.54 -8.39 2.03
N GLY A 282 20.84 -8.34 3.17
CA GLY A 282 19.43 -8.71 3.24
C GLY A 282 18.54 -7.83 2.35
N VAL A 283 18.79 -6.52 2.32
CA VAL A 283 18.10 -5.59 1.41
C VAL A 283 18.41 -5.92 -0.05
N PHE A 284 19.67 -6.21 -0.38
CA PHE A 284 20.04 -6.61 -1.74
C PHE A 284 19.35 -7.91 -2.17
N CYS A 285 19.35 -8.95 -1.34
CA CYS A 285 18.65 -10.19 -1.61
C CYS A 285 17.14 -9.98 -1.80
N PHE A 286 16.52 -9.13 -0.98
CA PHE A 286 15.11 -8.77 -1.14
C PHE A 286 14.83 -8.09 -2.48
N LEU A 287 15.64 -7.10 -2.88
CA LEU A 287 15.46 -6.39 -4.14
C LEU A 287 15.71 -7.29 -5.35
N ALA A 288 16.72 -8.16 -5.28
CA ALA A 288 16.97 -9.17 -6.32
C ALA A 288 15.78 -10.13 -6.44
N GLY A 289 15.27 -10.65 -5.32
CA GLY A 289 14.09 -11.51 -5.29
C GLY A 289 12.86 -10.82 -5.88
N PHE A 290 12.58 -9.59 -5.47
CA PHE A 290 11.50 -8.77 -6.02
C PHE A 290 11.62 -8.60 -7.54
N LEU A 291 12.79 -8.18 -8.05
CA LEU A 291 13.00 -7.98 -9.48
C LEU A 291 12.83 -9.27 -10.27
N LEU A 292 13.36 -10.39 -9.77
CA LEU A 292 13.20 -11.70 -10.39
C LEU A 292 11.73 -12.13 -10.43
N THR A 293 10.99 -11.95 -9.33
CA THR A 293 9.55 -12.28 -9.30
C THR A 293 8.74 -11.41 -10.24
N GLU A 294 9.05 -10.11 -10.34
CA GLU A 294 8.34 -9.18 -11.21
C GLU A 294 8.60 -9.50 -12.68
N MET A 295 9.86 -9.84 -13.03
CA MET A 295 10.21 -10.29 -14.38
C MET A 295 9.49 -11.59 -14.74
N LEU A 296 9.43 -12.57 -13.83
CA LEU A 296 8.73 -13.83 -14.08
C LEU A 296 7.23 -13.62 -14.30
N LEU A 297 6.58 -12.82 -13.45
CA LEU A 297 5.15 -12.50 -13.58
C LEU A 297 4.86 -11.75 -14.88
N PHE A 298 5.72 -10.80 -15.26
CA PHE A 298 5.57 -10.06 -16.51
C PHE A 298 5.78 -10.96 -17.73
N ILE A 299 6.79 -11.83 -17.73
CA ILE A 299 7.03 -12.81 -18.81
C ILE A 299 5.82 -13.75 -18.93
N GLN A 300 5.29 -14.27 -17.81
CA GLN A 300 4.10 -15.12 -17.84
C GLN A 300 2.87 -14.38 -18.41
N GLY A 301 2.67 -13.12 -17.99
CA GLY A 301 1.59 -12.28 -18.53
C GLY A 301 1.76 -11.99 -20.02
N TYR A 302 2.98 -11.73 -20.49
CA TYR A 302 3.28 -11.48 -21.89
C TYR A 302 3.14 -12.74 -22.76
N LEU A 303 3.67 -13.89 -22.32
CA LEU A 303 3.53 -15.16 -23.04
C LEU A 303 2.06 -15.51 -23.24
N TYR A 304 1.25 -15.31 -22.21
CA TYR A 304 -0.19 -15.48 -22.32
C TYR A 304 -0.79 -14.54 -23.38
N PHE A 305 -0.48 -13.24 -23.30
CA PHE A 305 -1.00 -12.23 -24.23
C PHE A 305 -0.60 -12.52 -25.70
N ALA A 306 0.59 -13.08 -25.90
CA ALA A 306 1.10 -13.48 -27.21
C ALA A 306 0.66 -14.89 -27.64
N GLU A 307 -0.21 -15.56 -26.88
CA GLU A 307 -0.68 -16.94 -27.13
C GLU A 307 0.46 -17.97 -27.22
N LEU A 308 1.57 -17.72 -26.52
CA LEU A 308 2.74 -18.59 -26.44
C LEU A 308 2.64 -19.57 -25.25
N PRO A 309 3.38 -20.70 -25.28
CA PRO A 309 3.40 -21.64 -24.17
C PRO A 309 3.83 -20.95 -22.86
N ILE A 310 2.99 -21.07 -21.83
CA ILE A 310 3.27 -20.50 -20.51
C ILE A 310 4.41 -21.31 -19.86
N MET A 311 5.28 -20.63 -19.11
CA MET A 311 6.30 -21.30 -18.30
C MET A 311 5.63 -22.22 -17.25
N PRO A 312 6.19 -23.42 -17.00
CA PRO A 312 5.63 -24.40 -16.07
C PRO A 312 5.52 -23.88 -14.63
#